data_AF-A0A7X0PEI2-F1
#
_entry.id   AF-A0A7X0PEI2-F1
#
_cell.length_a   1.000
_cell.length_b   1.000
_cell.length_c   1.000
_cell.angle_alpha   90.00
_cell.angle_beta   90.00
_cell.angle_gamma   90.00
#
_symmetry.space_group_name_H-M   'P 1'
#
loop_
_entity.id
_entity.type
_entity.pdbx_description
1 polymer ?
#
loop_
_entity_poly.entity_id
_entity_poly.type
_entity_poly.pdbx_seq_one_letter_code
_entity_poly.pdbx_strand_id
1 'polypeptide(L)'
;MQPDSTITLDQSPSNLDVWQRLSTGTPGLDDAHLRARLAETVAWCDALTTLADLRSEALRPSLFHDGPNELVCNLGQSRQQQLRYRKLPVQHGSPVIATGRFMLFFPEESLSDGYAASVSGGLFDVDNLPACDTWVSFFVENSHPRFSARRYLLCYVPAPLVDAANAGIEGNPESCIVWLEQSDASIRRRVEALTGLMPRRANNTP
;
A
#
# COMPACT_ATOMS: atom_id res chain seq x y z
N MET A 1 53.58 -17.27 -39.05
CA MET A 1 52.47 -16.32 -38.84
C MET A 1 51.26 -17.10 -38.36
N GLN A 2 50.95 -17.01 -37.07
CA GLN A 2 49.70 -17.46 -36.46
C GLN A 2 49.05 -16.24 -35.80
N PRO A 3 47.73 -16.03 -35.92
CA PRO A 3 47.08 -14.91 -35.25
C PRO A 3 46.71 -15.27 -33.81
N ASP A 4 47.16 -14.42 -32.89
CA ASP A 4 46.74 -14.36 -31.50
C ASP A 4 45.23 -14.10 -31.40
N SER A 5 44.50 -14.99 -30.74
CA SER A 5 43.06 -14.85 -30.51
C SER A 5 42.84 -14.41 -29.08
N THR A 6 42.88 -13.10 -28.85
CA THR A 6 42.56 -12.48 -27.56
C THR A 6 41.05 -12.54 -27.34
N ILE A 7 40.61 -13.47 -26.48
CA ILE A 7 39.22 -13.56 -26.02
C ILE A 7 38.91 -12.33 -25.17
N THR A 8 38.09 -11.42 -25.71
CA THR A 8 37.56 -10.29 -24.95
C THR A 8 36.35 -10.78 -24.18
N LEU A 9 36.50 -10.99 -22.87
CA LEU A 9 35.38 -11.24 -21.96
C LEU A 9 34.54 -9.95 -21.88
N ASP A 10 33.34 -10.03 -22.45
CA ASP A 10 32.31 -9.00 -22.37
C ASP A 10 31.96 -8.75 -20.89
N GLN A 11 32.43 -7.62 -20.36
CA GLN A 11 32.02 -7.11 -19.05
C GLN A 11 30.66 -6.43 -19.19
N SER A 12 29.64 -7.24 -19.47
CA SER A 12 28.26 -6.85 -19.25
C SER A 12 28.12 -6.47 -17.77
N PRO A 13 27.61 -5.26 -17.43
CA PRO A 13 27.48 -4.83 -16.05
C PRO A 13 26.62 -5.86 -15.31
N SER A 14 27.16 -6.38 -14.20
CA SER A 14 26.44 -7.35 -13.39
C SER A 14 25.09 -6.75 -12.98
N ASN A 15 24.01 -7.53 -13.12
CA ASN A 15 22.64 -7.17 -12.71
C ASN A 15 22.51 -6.74 -11.23
N LEU A 16 23.59 -6.81 -10.45
CA LEU A 16 23.67 -6.29 -9.09
C LEU A 16 23.72 -4.75 -9.02
N ASP A 17 24.14 -4.04 -10.07
CA ASP A 17 24.29 -2.57 -10.02
C ASP A 17 22.94 -1.82 -10.20
N VAL A 18 21.94 -2.47 -10.82
CA VAL A 18 20.58 -1.91 -10.97
C VAL A 18 19.84 -1.83 -9.63
N TRP A 19 20.04 -2.81 -8.75
CA TRP A 19 19.42 -2.83 -7.42
C TRP A 19 20.14 -1.92 -6.42
N GLN A 20 21.45 -1.70 -6.56
CA GLN A 20 22.21 -0.78 -5.70
C GLN A 20 21.87 0.70 -5.97
N ARG A 21 21.53 1.09 -7.21
CA ARG A 21 21.05 2.46 -7.49
C ARG A 21 19.65 2.76 -6.95
N LEU A 22 18.86 1.73 -6.61
CA LEU A 22 17.57 1.86 -5.91
C LEU A 22 17.72 1.84 -4.38
N SER A 23 18.94 1.69 -3.86
CA SER A 23 19.21 1.42 -2.43
C SER A 23 19.61 2.64 -1.59
N THR A 24 19.74 3.86 -2.15
CA THR A 24 20.09 5.08 -1.38
C THR A 24 18.96 6.07 -1.16
N GLY A 25 17.75 5.69 -1.55
CA GLY A 25 16.53 6.41 -1.28
C GLY A 25 15.49 5.75 -2.13
N THR A 26 14.55 5.06 -1.52
CA THR A 26 13.35 4.62 -2.25
C THR A 26 12.90 5.82 -3.07
N PRO A 27 12.70 5.73 -4.41
CA PRO A 27 11.97 6.76 -5.14
C PRO A 27 10.53 6.68 -4.62
N GLY A 28 10.35 7.14 -3.39
CA GLY A 28 9.09 7.21 -2.71
C GLY A 28 8.27 8.19 -3.51
N LEU A 29 7.02 7.82 -3.71
CA LEU A 29 6.01 8.70 -4.22
C LEU A 29 6.14 10.05 -3.50
N ASP A 30 6.39 11.14 -4.23
CA ASP A 30 6.57 12.45 -3.61
C ASP A 30 5.28 12.89 -2.89
N ASP A 31 5.38 13.90 -2.05
CA ASP A 31 4.26 14.32 -1.21
C ASP A 31 3.04 14.83 -2.01
N ALA A 32 3.26 15.38 -3.21
CA ALA A 32 2.17 15.82 -4.08
C ALA A 32 1.42 14.64 -4.69
N HIS A 33 2.15 13.66 -5.21
CA HIS A 33 1.59 12.41 -5.71
C HIS A 33 0.91 11.62 -4.58
N LEU A 34 1.49 11.60 -3.38
CA LEU A 34 0.93 10.87 -2.23
C LEU A 34 -0.38 11.49 -1.80
N ARG A 35 -0.42 12.82 -1.70
CA ARG A 35 -1.67 13.56 -1.44
C ARG A 35 -2.74 13.23 -2.48
N ALA A 36 -2.39 13.23 -3.77
CA ALA A 36 -3.33 12.90 -4.83
C ALA A 36 -3.87 11.46 -4.68
N ARG A 37 -2.99 10.47 -4.43
CA ARG A 37 -3.38 9.07 -4.20
C ARG A 37 -4.29 8.90 -2.99
N LEU A 38 -3.98 9.57 -1.88
CA LEU A 38 -4.81 9.56 -0.67
C LEU A 38 -6.20 10.11 -0.99
N ALA A 39 -6.28 11.28 -1.62
CA ALA A 39 -7.55 11.92 -1.98
C ALA A 39 -8.38 11.07 -2.96
N GLU A 40 -7.77 10.51 -4.00
CA GLU A 40 -8.42 9.63 -4.96
C GLU A 40 -8.96 8.36 -4.29
N THR A 41 -8.18 7.74 -3.40
CA THR A 41 -8.58 6.51 -2.71
C THR A 41 -9.72 6.77 -1.72
N VAL A 42 -9.66 7.87 -0.96
CA VAL A 42 -10.76 8.28 -0.06
C VAL A 42 -12.03 8.54 -0.86
N ALA A 43 -11.97 9.38 -1.90
CA ALA A 43 -13.12 9.68 -2.74
C ALA A 43 -13.72 8.44 -3.41
N TRP A 44 -12.87 7.49 -3.81
CA TRP A 44 -13.31 6.21 -4.37
C TRP A 44 -14.03 5.37 -3.31
N CYS A 45 -13.39 5.10 -2.16
CA CYS A 45 -13.97 4.26 -1.11
C CYS A 45 -15.23 4.87 -0.49
N ASP A 46 -15.30 6.19 -0.32
CA ASP A 46 -16.49 6.87 0.22
C ASP A 46 -17.69 6.80 -0.74
N ALA A 47 -17.46 6.56 -2.03
CA ALA A 47 -18.51 6.32 -3.00
C ALA A 47 -19.03 4.87 -3.00
N LEU A 48 -18.37 3.96 -2.29
CA LEU A 48 -18.77 2.55 -2.19
C LEU A 48 -19.65 2.36 -0.97
N THR A 49 -20.73 1.60 -1.13
CA THR A 49 -21.74 1.41 -0.08
C THR A 49 -21.67 0.05 0.59
N THR A 50 -21.05 -0.95 -0.04
CA THR A 50 -20.96 -2.32 0.50
C THR A 50 -19.56 -2.93 0.38
N LEU A 51 -19.28 -3.93 1.23
CA LEU A 51 -18.04 -4.73 1.15
C LEU A 51 -17.86 -5.40 -0.21
N ALA A 52 -18.95 -5.86 -0.82
CA ALA A 52 -18.93 -6.52 -2.12
C ALA A 52 -18.37 -5.61 -3.23
N ASP A 53 -18.42 -4.29 -3.04
CA ASP A 53 -17.95 -3.32 -4.02
C ASP A 53 -16.43 -3.04 -3.93
N LEU A 54 -15.73 -3.50 -2.88
CA LEU A 54 -14.31 -3.18 -2.65
C LEU A 54 -13.31 -4.04 -3.45
N ARG A 55 -13.80 -4.94 -4.30
CA ARG A 55 -12.99 -5.68 -5.27
C ARG A 55 -13.56 -5.47 -6.66
N SER A 56 -13.71 -4.21 -7.04
CA SER A 56 -14.35 -3.87 -8.29
C SER A 56 -13.55 -4.43 -9.46
N GLU A 57 -14.24 -5.04 -10.43
CA GLU A 57 -13.59 -5.57 -11.65
C GLU A 57 -12.80 -4.49 -12.40
N ALA A 58 -13.17 -3.21 -12.25
CA ALA A 58 -12.46 -2.08 -12.82
C ALA A 58 -11.07 -1.82 -12.20
N LEU A 59 -10.86 -2.21 -10.93
CA LEU A 59 -9.58 -2.06 -10.22
C LEU A 59 -8.89 -3.38 -9.95
N ARG A 60 -9.46 -4.50 -10.42
CA ARG A 60 -8.91 -5.83 -10.24
C ARG A 60 -7.51 -5.89 -10.88
N PRO A 61 -6.46 -6.21 -10.10
CA PRO A 61 -5.11 -6.31 -10.63
C PRO A 61 -5.00 -7.35 -11.74
N SER A 62 -4.27 -7.03 -12.81
CA SER A 62 -3.84 -8.02 -13.78
C SER A 62 -2.78 -8.93 -13.14
N LEU A 63 -3.13 -10.19 -12.93
CA LEU A 63 -2.33 -11.18 -12.15
C LEU A 63 -0.96 -11.55 -12.76
N PHE A 64 -0.60 -10.98 -13.89
CA PHE A 64 0.55 -11.43 -14.66
C PHE A 64 1.44 -10.23 -14.98
N HIS A 65 2.67 -10.29 -14.47
CA HIS A 65 3.88 -9.57 -14.93
C HIS A 65 4.40 -8.39 -14.10
N ASP A 66 3.62 -7.81 -13.20
CA ASP A 66 4.03 -6.59 -12.47
C ASP A 66 4.51 -6.89 -11.03
N GLY A 67 5.53 -6.17 -10.58
CA GLY A 67 5.91 -6.14 -9.17
C GLY A 67 4.85 -5.41 -8.33
N PRO A 68 4.89 -5.52 -6.98
CA PRO A 68 3.90 -4.89 -6.11
C PRO A 68 3.75 -3.38 -6.32
N ASN A 69 4.87 -2.69 -6.61
CA ASN A 69 4.87 -1.26 -6.87
C ASN A 69 4.12 -0.93 -8.17
N GLU A 70 4.47 -1.60 -9.26
CA GLU A 70 3.87 -1.42 -10.58
C GLU A 70 2.37 -1.72 -10.52
N LEU A 71 2.00 -2.78 -9.82
CA LEU A 71 0.61 -3.18 -9.62
C LEU A 71 -0.19 -2.08 -8.90
N VAL A 72 0.30 -1.56 -7.76
CA VAL A 72 -0.40 -0.47 -7.04
C VAL A 72 -0.41 0.83 -7.85
N CYS A 73 0.65 1.12 -8.60
CA CYS A 73 0.70 2.25 -9.52
C CYS A 73 -0.38 2.14 -10.62
N ASN A 74 -0.50 0.98 -11.25
CA ASN A 74 -1.51 0.70 -12.28
C ASN A 74 -2.92 0.80 -11.69
N LEU A 75 -3.15 0.21 -10.51
CA LEU A 75 -4.43 0.30 -9.80
C LEU A 75 -4.85 1.74 -9.57
N GLY A 76 -3.94 2.58 -9.07
CA GLY A 76 -4.27 3.97 -8.85
C GLY A 76 -4.51 4.74 -10.16
N GLN A 77 -3.83 4.41 -11.27
CA GLN A 77 -4.13 5.00 -12.58
C GLN A 77 -5.55 4.62 -13.05
N SER A 78 -5.92 3.35 -12.92
CA SER A 78 -7.28 2.88 -13.20
C SER A 78 -8.30 3.60 -12.34
N ARG A 79 -8.03 3.77 -11.04
CA ARG A 79 -8.90 4.53 -10.13
C ARG A 79 -9.10 5.97 -10.58
N GLN A 80 -8.02 6.66 -10.95
CA GLN A 80 -8.11 8.04 -11.45
C GLN A 80 -8.98 8.13 -12.72
N GLN A 81 -8.85 7.17 -13.64
CA GLN A 81 -9.70 7.11 -14.83
C GLN A 81 -11.17 6.88 -14.47
N GLN A 82 -11.46 5.98 -13.54
CA GLN A 82 -12.81 5.69 -13.08
C GLN A 82 -13.46 6.88 -12.36
N LEU A 83 -12.71 7.59 -11.50
CA LEU A 83 -13.17 8.81 -10.84
C LEU A 83 -13.59 9.87 -11.87
N ARG A 84 -12.78 10.07 -12.92
CA ARG A 84 -13.10 11.00 -14.02
C ARG A 84 -14.33 10.56 -14.82
N TYR A 85 -14.39 9.28 -15.19
CA TYR A 85 -15.50 8.72 -15.96
C TYR A 85 -16.84 8.84 -15.21
N ARG A 86 -16.84 8.51 -13.92
CA ARG A 86 -18.02 8.58 -13.04
C ARG A 86 -18.34 9.99 -12.54
N LYS A 87 -17.47 10.97 -12.82
CA LYS A 87 -17.55 12.35 -12.31
C LYS A 87 -17.64 12.40 -10.77
N LEU A 88 -16.91 11.51 -10.10
CA LEU A 88 -16.84 11.51 -8.64
C LEU A 88 -15.94 12.68 -8.18
N PRO A 89 -16.37 13.47 -7.18
CA PRO A 89 -15.60 14.61 -6.72
C PRO A 89 -14.35 14.15 -5.98
N VAL A 90 -13.19 14.69 -6.37
CA VAL A 90 -11.91 14.47 -5.65
C VAL A 90 -11.50 15.79 -5.01
N GLN A 91 -11.27 15.77 -3.70
CA GLN A 91 -10.76 16.93 -2.98
C GLN A 91 -9.25 17.05 -3.19
N HIS A 92 -8.80 18.02 -3.99
CA HIS A 92 -7.37 18.23 -4.27
C HIS A 92 -6.59 18.91 -3.13
N GLY A 93 -7.27 19.33 -2.06
CA GLY A 93 -6.65 19.93 -0.86
C GLY A 93 -6.07 18.90 0.11
N SER A 94 -6.04 19.22 1.40
CA SER A 94 -5.90 18.17 2.42
C SER A 94 -7.17 17.32 2.38
N PRO A 95 -7.06 16.01 2.06
CA PRO A 95 -8.24 15.17 1.96
C PRO A 95 -8.95 15.16 3.33
N VAL A 96 -10.23 15.52 3.34
CA VAL A 96 -11.03 15.42 4.55
C VAL A 96 -11.30 13.94 4.79
N ILE A 97 -10.60 13.37 5.76
CA ILE A 97 -10.85 12.00 6.20
C ILE A 97 -12.06 12.10 7.12
N ALA A 98 -13.25 12.04 6.51
CA ALA A 98 -14.48 12.32 7.23
C ALA A 98 -14.65 11.37 8.42
N THR A 99 -14.31 10.08 8.26
CA THR A 99 -14.49 9.07 9.32
C THR A 99 -13.68 7.77 9.16
N GLY A 100 -13.06 7.50 8.00
CA GLY A 100 -12.26 6.27 7.79
C GLY A 100 -10.88 6.29 8.46
N ARG A 101 -10.10 5.22 8.27
CA ARG A 101 -8.77 5.04 8.88
C ARG A 101 -7.77 4.47 7.87
N PHE A 102 -6.49 4.81 8.05
CA PHE A 102 -5.41 4.20 7.28
C PHE A 102 -4.82 3.02 8.02
N MET A 103 -4.41 2.02 7.23
CA MET A 103 -3.88 0.76 7.71
C MET A 103 -2.65 0.39 6.88
N LEU A 104 -1.73 -0.35 7.49
CA LEU A 104 -0.59 -0.96 6.81
C LEU A 104 -0.76 -2.47 6.79
N PHE A 105 -0.38 -3.08 5.67
CA PHE A 105 -0.22 -4.52 5.53
C PHE A 105 1.23 -4.86 5.19
N PHE A 106 1.84 -5.79 5.92
CA PHE A 106 3.23 -6.24 5.80
C PHE A 106 3.26 -7.64 5.17
N PRO A 107 3.43 -7.77 3.84
CA PRO A 107 3.32 -9.06 3.16
C PRO A 107 4.36 -10.07 3.63
N GLU A 108 5.57 -9.64 4.00
CA GLU A 108 6.61 -10.53 4.53
C GLU A 108 6.32 -11.06 5.93
N GLU A 109 5.36 -10.49 6.66
CA GLU A 109 4.95 -10.90 8.00
C GLU A 109 3.70 -11.81 7.98
N SER A 110 3.09 -12.05 6.81
CA SER A 110 1.87 -12.85 6.66
C SER A 110 2.15 -14.35 6.52
N LEU A 111 1.40 -15.22 7.21
CA LEU A 111 1.38 -16.68 7.03
C LEU A 111 0.16 -17.17 6.23
N SER A 112 -0.75 -16.27 5.84
CA SER A 112 -1.91 -16.59 4.98
C SER A 112 -2.82 -17.69 5.56
N ASP A 113 -3.17 -17.57 6.84
CA ASP A 113 -4.01 -18.53 7.55
C ASP A 113 -5.52 -18.42 7.24
N GLY A 114 -5.92 -17.37 6.51
CA GLY A 114 -7.29 -17.05 6.14
C GLY A 114 -8.20 -16.62 7.30
N TYR A 115 -7.68 -16.45 8.51
CA TYR A 115 -8.50 -16.09 9.67
C TYR A 115 -9.08 -14.69 9.52
N ALA A 116 -8.25 -13.72 9.14
CA ALA A 116 -8.70 -12.33 8.92
C ALA A 116 -9.81 -12.24 7.86
N ALA A 117 -9.75 -13.08 6.82
CA ALA A 117 -10.79 -13.16 5.80
C ALA A 117 -12.14 -13.56 6.38
N SER A 118 -12.13 -14.61 7.22
CA SER A 118 -13.34 -15.17 7.83
C SER A 118 -14.03 -14.18 8.76
N VAL A 119 -13.27 -13.48 9.61
CA VAL A 119 -13.85 -12.60 10.65
C VAL A 119 -14.17 -11.19 10.15
N SER A 120 -13.53 -10.73 9.07
CA SER A 120 -13.77 -9.41 8.47
C SER A 120 -14.88 -9.39 7.41
N GLY A 121 -15.56 -10.53 7.17
CA GLY A 121 -16.59 -10.62 6.14
C GLY A 121 -16.08 -10.42 4.71
N GLY A 122 -14.81 -10.79 4.46
CA GLY A 122 -14.19 -10.68 3.13
C GLY A 122 -13.50 -9.35 2.82
N LEU A 123 -13.35 -8.45 3.80
CA LEU A 123 -12.52 -7.24 3.63
C LEU A 123 -11.07 -7.62 3.34
N PHE A 124 -10.56 -8.61 4.09
CA PHE A 124 -9.31 -9.31 3.80
C PHE A 124 -9.60 -10.58 3.00
N ASP A 125 -8.68 -11.03 2.17
CA ASP A 125 -8.73 -12.37 1.58
C ASP A 125 -7.88 -13.37 2.37
N VAL A 126 -7.79 -14.60 1.84
CA VAL A 126 -7.10 -15.72 2.50
C VAL A 126 -5.62 -15.45 2.79
N ASP A 127 -5.00 -14.53 2.04
CA ASP A 127 -3.59 -14.16 2.19
C ASP A 127 -3.40 -12.91 3.08
N ASN A 128 -4.45 -12.53 3.82
CA ASN A 128 -4.55 -11.30 4.61
C ASN A 128 -4.51 -10.00 3.76
N LEU A 129 -4.57 -10.10 2.42
CA LEU A 129 -4.55 -8.93 1.56
C LEU A 129 -5.88 -8.16 1.68
N PRO A 130 -5.84 -6.86 1.99
CA PRO A 130 -7.04 -6.05 1.98
C PRO A 130 -7.59 -5.92 0.56
N ALA A 131 -8.88 -5.66 0.44
CA ALA A 131 -9.56 -5.47 -0.82
C ALA A 131 -8.87 -4.38 -1.68
N CYS A 132 -8.65 -4.67 -2.97
CA CYS A 132 -7.75 -3.88 -3.83
C CYS A 132 -8.18 -2.41 -4.00
N ASP A 133 -9.49 -2.13 -3.93
CA ASP A 133 -10.01 -0.77 -4.03
C ASP A 133 -9.50 0.14 -2.91
N THR A 134 -9.06 -0.42 -1.78
CA THR A 134 -8.51 0.31 -0.61
C THR A 134 -7.04 0.71 -0.77
N TRP A 135 -6.32 0.22 -1.79
CA TRP A 135 -4.86 0.35 -1.88
C TRP A 135 -4.43 1.76 -2.29
N VAL A 136 -3.57 2.39 -1.50
CA VAL A 136 -3.05 3.74 -1.75
C VAL A 136 -1.70 3.70 -2.47
N SER A 137 -0.72 3.04 -1.85
CA SER A 137 0.66 2.94 -2.33
C SER A 137 1.40 1.79 -1.65
N PHE A 138 2.36 1.20 -2.36
CA PHE A 138 3.32 0.26 -1.77
C PHE A 138 4.62 1.00 -1.44
N PHE A 139 5.28 0.62 -0.35
CA PHE A 139 6.51 1.26 0.12
C PHE A 139 7.57 0.21 0.45
N VAL A 140 8.82 0.61 0.28
CA VAL A 140 10.01 -0.12 0.69
C VAL A 140 10.82 0.81 1.60
N GLU A 141 10.99 0.41 2.86
CA GLU A 141 11.68 1.18 3.88
C GLU A 141 13.01 0.50 4.26
N ASN A 142 14.10 1.17 3.97
CA ASN A 142 15.45 0.74 4.33
C ASN A 142 15.73 1.16 5.78
N SER A 143 15.21 0.41 6.73
CA SER A 143 15.32 0.72 8.17
C SER A 143 16.75 0.61 8.70
N HIS A 144 17.59 -0.27 8.13
CA HIS A 144 19.01 -0.36 8.47
C HIS A 144 19.83 -1.12 7.41
N PRO A 145 21.14 -0.82 7.22
CA PRO A 145 21.99 -1.55 6.26
C PRO A 145 22.17 -3.04 6.55
N ARG A 146 21.84 -3.48 7.77
CA ARG A 146 22.00 -4.88 8.22
C ARG A 146 20.70 -5.68 8.25
N PHE A 147 19.56 -5.04 8.02
CA PHE A 147 18.26 -5.70 7.99
C PHE A 147 17.69 -5.66 6.58
N SER A 148 16.88 -6.66 6.23
CA SER A 148 16.12 -6.63 4.99
C SER A 148 15.22 -5.40 4.98
N ALA A 149 15.09 -4.78 3.80
CA ALA A 149 14.15 -3.68 3.63
C ALA A 149 12.74 -4.12 4.03
N ARG A 150 12.07 -3.32 4.86
CA ARG A 150 10.70 -3.58 5.27
C ARG A 150 9.77 -3.12 4.16
N ARG A 151 8.83 -3.95 3.74
CA ARG A 151 7.85 -3.57 2.71
C ARG A 151 6.46 -3.55 3.30
N TYR A 152 5.64 -2.62 2.82
CA TYR A 152 4.27 -2.52 3.28
C TYR A 152 3.38 -1.83 2.26
N LEU A 153 2.11 -2.22 2.31
CA LEU A 153 1.02 -1.64 1.56
C LEU A 153 0.22 -0.68 2.45
N LEU A 154 0.14 0.58 2.06
CA LEU A 154 -0.76 1.55 2.69
C LEU A 154 -2.16 1.43 2.11
N CYS A 155 -3.16 1.26 2.96
CA CYS A 155 -4.57 1.12 2.58
C CYS A 155 -5.47 2.11 3.33
N TYR A 156 -6.60 2.48 2.73
CA TYR A 156 -7.67 3.25 3.35
C TYR A 156 -8.91 2.40 3.60
N VAL A 157 -9.35 2.32 4.85
CA VAL A 157 -10.59 1.64 5.26
C VAL A 157 -11.68 2.71 5.46
N PRO A 158 -12.76 2.70 4.65
CA PRO A 158 -13.86 3.63 4.84
C PRO A 158 -14.60 3.33 6.14
N ALA A 159 -15.22 4.35 6.74
CA ALA A 159 -15.79 4.26 8.08
C ALA A 159 -16.77 3.11 8.33
N PRO A 160 -17.69 2.76 7.40
CA PRO A 160 -18.61 1.64 7.62
C PRO A 160 -17.92 0.29 7.79
N LEU A 161 -16.64 0.18 7.42
CA LEU A 161 -15.87 -1.07 7.41
C LEU A 161 -14.77 -1.10 8.47
N VAL A 162 -14.64 -0.06 9.29
CA VAL A 162 -13.63 0.00 10.35
C VAL A 162 -13.84 -1.13 11.36
N ASP A 163 -15.08 -1.47 11.71
CA ASP A 163 -15.36 -2.57 12.65
C ASP A 163 -14.99 -3.94 12.07
N ALA A 164 -15.28 -4.16 10.78
CA ALA A 164 -14.86 -5.37 10.07
C ALA A 164 -13.33 -5.47 9.97
N ALA A 165 -12.64 -4.35 9.73
CA ALA A 165 -11.18 -4.28 9.74
C ALA A 165 -10.61 -4.56 11.15
N ASN A 166 -11.18 -3.98 12.20
CA ASN A 166 -10.77 -4.24 13.58
C ASN A 166 -10.88 -5.73 13.91
N ALA A 167 -11.99 -6.37 13.55
CA ALA A 167 -12.17 -7.82 13.77
C ALA A 167 -11.08 -8.64 13.07
N GLY A 168 -10.71 -8.29 11.83
CA GLY A 168 -9.61 -8.94 11.11
C GLY A 168 -8.24 -8.69 11.73
N ILE A 169 -7.96 -7.46 12.18
CA ILE A 169 -6.69 -7.08 12.82
C ILE A 169 -6.53 -7.76 14.17
N GLU A 170 -7.52 -7.67 15.05
CA GLU A 170 -7.51 -8.30 16.38
C GLU A 170 -7.46 -9.82 16.29
N GLY A 171 -8.02 -10.37 15.21
CA GLY A 171 -7.99 -11.79 14.90
C GLY A 171 -6.68 -12.31 14.34
N ASN A 172 -5.84 -11.46 13.73
CA ASN A 172 -4.62 -11.89 13.04
C ASN A 172 -3.48 -12.08 14.05
N PRO A 173 -3.05 -13.33 14.35
CA PRO A 173 -2.02 -13.58 15.36
C PRO A 173 -0.62 -13.08 14.93
N GLU A 174 -0.43 -12.86 13.63
CA GLU A 174 0.86 -12.49 13.03
C GLU A 174 1.15 -10.98 13.12
N SER A 175 0.15 -10.16 13.44
CA SER A 175 0.26 -8.69 13.44
C SER A 175 0.73 -8.10 12.11
N CYS A 176 0.52 -8.81 10.99
CA CYS A 176 0.92 -8.36 9.65
C CYS A 176 0.00 -7.25 9.11
N ILE A 177 -1.12 -6.97 9.79
CA ILE A 177 -2.04 -5.87 9.50
C ILE A 177 -2.12 -4.99 10.75
N VAL A 178 -1.86 -3.69 10.61
CA VAL A 178 -1.94 -2.74 11.73
C VAL A 178 -2.56 -1.42 11.31
N TRP A 179 -3.20 -0.73 12.25
CA TRP A 179 -3.59 0.65 12.02
C TRP A 179 -2.37 1.57 11.91
N LEU A 180 -2.43 2.57 11.03
CA LEU A 180 -1.31 3.45 10.77
C LEU A 180 -0.81 4.16 12.03
N GLU A 181 -1.72 4.57 12.92
CA GLU A 181 -1.41 5.22 14.20
C GLU A 181 -0.76 4.31 15.24
N GLN A 182 -0.80 2.99 15.03
CA GLN A 182 -0.14 1.98 15.86
C GLN A 182 1.22 1.57 15.29
N SER A 183 1.53 1.98 14.05
CA SER A 183 2.80 1.65 13.39
C SER A 183 3.90 2.66 13.70
N ASP A 184 5.14 2.16 13.63
CA ASP A 184 6.39 2.91 13.69
C ASP A 184 6.96 3.25 12.29
N ALA A 185 6.31 2.80 11.21
CA ALA A 185 6.74 3.03 9.84
C ALA A 185 6.84 4.54 9.52
N SER A 186 7.88 4.95 8.79
CA SER A 186 8.12 6.37 8.49
C SER A 186 6.99 7.03 7.70
N ILE A 187 6.22 6.25 6.93
CA ILE A 187 5.06 6.74 6.17
C ILE A 187 4.00 7.40 7.06
N ARG A 188 3.88 6.99 8.33
CA ARG A 188 2.90 7.52 9.28
C ARG A 188 2.98 9.05 9.37
N ARG A 189 4.16 9.58 9.66
CA ARG A 189 4.38 11.03 9.81
C ARG A 189 4.06 11.80 8.53
N ARG A 190 4.35 11.21 7.36
CA ARG A 190 4.05 11.81 6.06
C ARG A 190 2.54 11.87 5.83
N VAL A 191 1.81 10.78 6.08
CA VAL A 191 0.35 10.75 5.94
C VAL A 191 -0.32 11.71 6.93
N GLU A 192 0.12 11.76 8.19
CA GLU A 192 -0.40 12.71 9.20
C GLU A 192 -0.23 14.17 8.72
N ALA A 193 0.96 14.53 8.21
CA ALA A 193 1.23 15.87 7.68
C ALA A 193 0.39 16.23 6.45
N LEU A 194 0.14 15.26 5.56
CA LEU A 194 -0.62 15.50 4.33
C LEU A 194 -2.13 15.60 4.55
N THR A 195 -2.63 14.87 5.54
CA THR A 195 -4.07 14.74 5.81
C THR A 195 -4.54 15.67 6.92
N GLY A 196 -3.61 16.23 7.71
CA GLY A 196 -3.97 17.01 8.90
C GLY A 196 -4.55 16.14 10.03
N LEU A 197 -4.41 14.81 9.94
CA LEU A 197 -4.69 13.91 11.05
C LEU A 197 -3.78 14.32 12.21
N MET A 198 -4.35 14.94 13.23
CA MET A 198 -3.65 15.16 14.49
C MET A 198 -3.28 13.79 15.06
N PRO A 199 -2.08 13.62 15.62
CA PRO A 199 -1.73 12.41 16.35
C PRO A 199 -2.80 12.18 17.41
N ARG A 200 -3.60 11.10 17.27
CA ARG A 200 -4.44 10.67 18.38
C ARG A 200 -3.48 10.34 19.49
N ARG A 201 -3.49 11.12 20.58
CA ARG A 201 -2.76 10.76 21.80
C ARG A 201 -3.13 9.32 22.09
N ALA A 202 -2.15 8.43 22.11
CA ALA A 202 -2.39 7.07 22.55
C ALA A 202 -3.10 7.19 23.89
N ASN A 203 -4.37 6.77 23.94
CA ASN A 203 -5.04 6.63 25.21
C ASN A 203 -4.24 5.54 25.93
N ASN A 204 -3.33 5.97 26.81
CA ASN A 204 -2.63 5.11 27.75
C ASN A 204 -3.73 4.42 28.55
N THR A 205 -4.13 3.25 28.07
CA THR A 205 -5.03 2.38 28.79
C THR A 205 -4.14 1.69 29.82
N PRO A 206 -4.40 1.87 31.13
CA PRO A 206 -3.54 1.40 32.21
C PRO A 206 -3.40 -0.12 32.26
#